data_AF-A0A7S3LKG3-F1
#
_entry.id   AF-A0A7S3LKG3-F1
#
_cell.length_a   1.000
_cell.length_b   1.000
_cell.length_c   1.000
_cell.angle_alpha   90.00
_cell.angle_beta   90.00
_cell.angle_gamma   90.00
#
_symmetry.space_group_name_H-M   'P 1'
#
loop_
_entity.id
_entity.type
_entity.pdbx_description
1 polymer ?
#
loop_
_entity_poly.entity_id
_entity_poly.type
_entity_poly.pdbx_seq_one_letter_code
_entity_poly.pdbx_strand_id
1 'polypeptide(L)'
;MDRVSSYLDSSSSKALINTVERNMIKVHVNTLLEKSFDHLMDEDRKSDLKRMYGLFHRVGSLESMRNSFSVYVKRKGNMVVQDEERDKDMVKTLLELKQRLDGLVRDALSSNEDFDRALRDAFEDFINCRENRPAELIAKYIDSQLRSGNKGGSEVEVETLLDRVMVLFRFINGKDVFEAFYKKDLAKRLLIGKSASYDLEKLMIAKLKSECGSQFTNKLEGMFKDIDLSKDIMNSFQLQQQKRASSSSVSGGVEMHVFILTTGSWPAYNQTVDANVFALPPELATNQKEFENFYYSKYEGRRLKWQHSLGHCLVRAELKSTGRRELQISLFQAMVLLLFHEKQERVDPISLTYSEIKARTGIEAEELRRTLQSLACGKVRVLSKEPKGRDVADNDKFSVNTEFKSKAYRIKINSIQMKETAKENKDTHEKIFQDRQYQIDAAVVRIMKARKTLSHNLLVSELFKQLKFPAKPQDLKKRIESLIDREYLERDEQNTSIYKYLA
;
A
#
# COMPACT_ATOMS: atom_id res chain seq x y z
N MET A 1 -9.90 -18.64 -55.02
CA MET A 1 -9.25 -17.85 -56.07
C MET A 1 -9.19 -18.63 -57.37
N ASP A 2 -8.97 -19.95 -57.32
CA ASP A 2 -8.77 -20.79 -58.52
C ASP A 2 -9.89 -20.79 -59.57
N ARG A 3 -11.18 -20.74 -59.19
CA ARG A 3 -12.29 -20.78 -60.18
C ARG A 3 -12.39 -19.55 -61.06
N VAL A 4 -12.10 -18.37 -60.48
CA VAL A 4 -12.20 -17.11 -61.23
C VAL A 4 -11.07 -17.04 -62.25
N SER A 5 -9.86 -17.42 -61.85
CA SER A 5 -8.71 -17.49 -62.74
C SER A 5 -8.81 -18.59 -63.80
N SER A 6 -9.61 -19.64 -63.57
CA SER A 6 -9.70 -20.77 -64.50
C SER A 6 -10.70 -20.59 -65.62
N TYR A 7 -11.90 -20.04 -65.36
CA TYR A 7 -12.97 -20.00 -66.39
C TYR A 7 -14.02 -18.89 -66.22
N LEU A 8 -13.87 -17.96 -65.27
CA LEU A 8 -14.82 -16.84 -65.13
C LEU A 8 -14.20 -15.53 -65.64
N ASP A 9 -15.06 -14.64 -66.11
CA ASP A 9 -14.63 -13.29 -66.45
C ASP A 9 -14.14 -12.54 -65.20
N SER A 10 -13.01 -11.85 -65.34
CA SER A 10 -12.36 -11.11 -64.25
C SER A 10 -13.28 -10.09 -63.56
N SER A 11 -14.24 -9.51 -64.30
CA SER A 11 -15.23 -8.56 -63.78
C SER A 11 -16.22 -9.19 -62.78
N SER A 12 -16.47 -10.50 -62.91
CA SER A 12 -17.41 -11.24 -62.03
C SER A 12 -16.83 -11.51 -60.63
N SER A 13 -15.50 -11.44 -60.49
CA SER A 13 -14.77 -11.75 -59.26
C SER A 13 -15.28 -10.97 -58.04
N LYS A 14 -15.36 -9.64 -58.18
CA LYS A 14 -15.70 -8.74 -57.07
C LYS A 14 -17.14 -8.95 -56.57
N ALA A 15 -18.09 -9.10 -57.50
CA ALA A 15 -19.50 -9.33 -57.16
C ALA A 15 -19.71 -10.70 -56.50
N LEU A 16 -19.05 -11.74 -57.00
CA LEU A 16 -19.13 -13.08 -56.43
C LEU A 16 -18.53 -13.14 -55.02
N ILE A 17 -17.33 -12.58 -54.82
CA ILE A 17 -16.68 -12.53 -53.51
C ILE A 17 -17.57 -11.78 -52.50
N ASN A 18 -18.09 -10.61 -52.86
CA ASN A 18 -18.98 -9.84 -51.98
C ASN A 18 -20.25 -10.62 -51.60
N THR A 19 -20.81 -11.39 -52.54
CA THR A 19 -22.01 -12.20 -52.28
C THR A 19 -21.71 -13.35 -51.31
N VAL A 20 -20.58 -14.03 -51.49
CA VAL A 20 -20.14 -15.09 -50.57
C VAL A 20 -19.83 -14.53 -49.19
N GLU A 21 -19.07 -13.43 -49.11
CA GLU A 21 -18.71 -12.79 -47.84
C GLU A 21 -19.95 -12.27 -47.10
N ARG A 22 -20.91 -11.69 -47.81
CA ARG A 22 -22.17 -11.25 -47.20
C ARG A 22 -22.97 -12.43 -46.61
N ASN A 23 -23.22 -13.47 -47.40
CA ASN A 23 -24.15 -14.54 -47.00
C ASN A 23 -23.52 -15.56 -46.05
N MET A 24 -22.22 -15.86 -46.19
CA MET A 24 -21.56 -16.87 -45.35
C MET A 24 -20.99 -16.27 -44.05
N ILE A 25 -20.66 -14.98 -44.04
CA ILE A 25 -19.99 -14.34 -42.90
C ILE A 25 -20.86 -13.22 -42.32
N LYS A 26 -21.13 -12.16 -43.09
CA LYS A 26 -21.73 -10.92 -42.56
C LYS A 26 -23.08 -11.14 -41.86
N VAL A 27 -23.94 -11.98 -42.43
CA VAL A 27 -25.26 -12.32 -41.84
C VAL A 27 -25.14 -13.07 -40.52
N HIS A 28 -24.04 -13.81 -40.31
CA HIS A 28 -23.85 -14.72 -39.18
C HIS A 28 -22.88 -14.20 -38.11
N VAL A 29 -22.33 -12.98 -38.27
CA VAL A 29 -21.34 -12.40 -37.33
C VAL A 29 -21.81 -12.46 -35.88
N ASN A 30 -23.02 -11.99 -35.58
CA ASN A 30 -23.53 -11.96 -34.22
C ASN A 30 -23.70 -13.37 -33.64
N THR A 31 -24.24 -14.31 -34.42
CA THR A 31 -24.42 -15.70 -33.98
C THR A 31 -23.08 -16.40 -33.73
N LEU A 32 -22.07 -16.14 -34.55
CA LEU A 32 -20.72 -16.68 -34.36
C LEU A 32 -20.08 -16.12 -33.10
N LEU A 33 -20.22 -14.82 -32.85
CA LEU A 33 -19.71 -14.16 -31.66
C LEU A 33 -20.39 -14.70 -30.39
N GLU A 34 -21.72 -14.73 -30.35
CA GLU A 34 -22.50 -15.18 -29.20
C GLU A 34 -22.23 -16.64 -28.80
N LYS A 35 -22.06 -17.54 -29.78
CA LYS A 35 -21.94 -18.98 -29.49
C LYS A 35 -20.52 -19.48 -29.27
N SER A 36 -19.51 -18.85 -29.87
CA SER A 36 -18.17 -19.43 -29.96
C SER A 36 -17.04 -18.53 -29.49
N PHE A 37 -17.23 -17.21 -29.45
CA PHE A 37 -16.15 -16.27 -29.16
C PHE A 37 -15.57 -16.48 -27.76
N ASP A 38 -16.43 -16.64 -26.75
CA ASP A 38 -16.01 -16.88 -25.36
C ASP A 38 -15.14 -18.13 -25.22
N HIS A 39 -15.53 -19.21 -25.89
CA HIS A 39 -14.79 -20.47 -25.89
C HIS A 39 -13.42 -20.33 -26.56
N LEU A 40 -13.35 -19.66 -27.71
CA LEU A 40 -12.09 -19.40 -28.41
C LEU A 40 -11.13 -18.54 -27.55
N MET A 41 -11.68 -17.58 -26.82
CA MET A 41 -10.93 -16.71 -25.91
C MET A 41 -10.48 -17.44 -24.64
N ASP A 42 -11.29 -18.35 -24.10
CA ASP A 42 -10.96 -19.14 -22.90
C ASP A 42 -9.87 -20.18 -23.18
N GLU A 43 -9.93 -20.86 -24.33
CA GLU A 43 -8.92 -21.85 -24.75
C GLU A 43 -7.66 -21.24 -25.40
N ASP A 44 -7.57 -19.91 -25.48
CA ASP A 44 -6.45 -19.18 -26.14
C ASP A 44 -6.19 -19.66 -27.58
N ARG A 45 -7.25 -19.92 -28.35
CA ARG A 45 -7.18 -20.39 -29.75
C ARG A 45 -6.81 -19.26 -30.73
N LYS A 46 -5.58 -18.77 -30.62
CA LYS A 46 -5.06 -17.62 -31.37
C LYS A 46 -5.17 -17.74 -32.89
N SER A 47 -4.94 -18.93 -33.46
CA SER A 47 -5.04 -19.17 -34.91
C SER A 47 -6.47 -18.98 -35.43
N ASP A 48 -7.45 -19.46 -34.67
CA ASP A 48 -8.87 -19.35 -35.02
C ASP A 48 -9.38 -17.93 -34.80
N LEU A 49 -8.94 -17.27 -33.72
CA LEU A 49 -9.21 -15.84 -33.48
C LEU A 49 -8.63 -14.98 -34.59
N LYS A 50 -7.42 -15.28 -35.08
CA LYS A 50 -6.80 -14.60 -36.22
C LYS A 50 -7.56 -14.80 -37.51
N ARG A 51 -8.07 -16.02 -37.75
CA ARG A 51 -8.94 -16.31 -38.89
C ARG A 51 -10.25 -15.55 -38.79
N MET A 52 -10.88 -15.55 -37.62
CA MET A 52 -12.12 -14.82 -37.35
C MET A 52 -11.92 -13.31 -37.58
N TYR A 53 -10.84 -12.73 -37.04
CA TYR A 53 -10.47 -11.33 -37.25
C TYR A 53 -10.30 -11.01 -38.74
N GLY A 54 -9.54 -11.83 -39.48
CA GLY A 54 -9.34 -11.63 -40.92
C GLY A 54 -10.63 -11.71 -41.73
N LEU A 55 -11.55 -12.62 -41.39
CA LEU A 55 -12.84 -12.74 -42.05
C LEU A 55 -13.76 -11.55 -41.73
N PHE A 56 -13.78 -11.09 -40.47
CA PHE A 56 -14.63 -9.98 -40.05
C PHE A 56 -14.11 -8.62 -40.54
N HIS A 57 -12.80 -8.49 -40.73
CA HIS A 57 -12.19 -7.34 -41.41
C HIS A 57 -12.73 -7.20 -42.84
N ARG A 58 -12.86 -8.30 -43.59
CA ARG A 58 -13.35 -8.26 -44.98
C ARG A 58 -14.79 -7.78 -45.11
N VAL A 59 -15.66 -8.17 -44.17
CA VAL A 59 -17.08 -7.78 -44.18
C VAL A 59 -17.40 -6.45 -43.48
N GLY A 60 -16.37 -5.79 -42.92
CA GLY A 60 -16.52 -4.54 -42.17
C GLY A 60 -17.27 -4.71 -40.85
N SER A 61 -17.04 -5.82 -40.13
CA SER A 61 -17.73 -6.15 -38.88
C SER A 61 -16.78 -6.28 -37.67
N LEU A 62 -15.63 -5.61 -37.73
CA LEU A 62 -14.68 -5.58 -36.62
C LEU A 62 -15.25 -4.90 -35.36
N GLU A 63 -16.16 -3.95 -35.52
CA GLU A 63 -16.83 -3.29 -34.40
C GLU A 63 -17.62 -4.29 -33.53
N SER A 64 -18.36 -5.22 -34.14
CA SER A 64 -19.09 -6.26 -33.41
C SER A 64 -18.16 -7.17 -32.61
N MET A 65 -17.01 -7.54 -33.20
CA MET A 65 -15.99 -8.34 -32.52
C MET A 65 -15.31 -7.57 -31.39
N ARG A 66 -15.02 -6.27 -31.60
CA ARG A 66 -14.47 -5.39 -30.56
C ARG A 66 -15.42 -5.26 -29.37
N ASN A 67 -16.72 -5.11 -29.62
CA ASN A 67 -17.72 -5.04 -28.57
C ASN A 67 -17.80 -6.36 -27.78
N SER A 68 -17.80 -7.50 -28.49
CA SER A 68 -17.79 -8.83 -27.84
C SER A 68 -16.51 -9.07 -27.03
N PHE A 69 -15.36 -8.64 -27.55
CA PHE A 69 -14.07 -8.65 -26.85
C PHE A 69 -14.12 -7.81 -25.56
N SER A 70 -14.61 -6.58 -25.63
CA SER A 70 -14.76 -5.72 -24.44
C SER A 70 -15.66 -6.35 -23.39
N VAL A 71 -16.82 -6.89 -23.78
CA VAL A 71 -17.74 -7.58 -22.87
C VAL A 71 -17.09 -8.81 -22.22
N TYR A 72 -16.38 -9.63 -23.01
CA TYR A 72 -15.65 -10.79 -22.49
C TYR A 72 -14.62 -10.37 -21.44
N VAL A 73 -13.78 -9.37 -21.74
CA VAL A 73 -12.72 -8.87 -20.86
C VAL A 73 -13.33 -8.32 -19.57
N LYS A 74 -14.37 -7.49 -19.66
CA LYS A 74 -15.07 -6.94 -18.48
C LYS A 74 -15.65 -8.05 -17.60
N ARG A 75 -16.28 -9.07 -18.19
CA ARG A 75 -16.84 -10.19 -17.44
C ARG A 75 -15.76 -10.99 -16.71
N LYS A 76 -14.69 -11.39 -17.41
CA LYS A 76 -13.57 -12.15 -16.80
C LYS A 76 -12.83 -11.34 -15.74
N GLY A 77 -12.60 -10.05 -16.00
CA GLY A 77 -11.98 -9.13 -15.04
C GLY A 77 -12.82 -8.95 -13.78
N ASN A 78 -14.14 -8.78 -13.92
CA ASN A 78 -15.05 -8.70 -12.78
C ASN A 78 -15.05 -9.97 -11.93
N MET A 79 -15.00 -11.16 -12.54
CA MET A 79 -14.89 -12.42 -11.80
C MET A 79 -13.62 -12.50 -10.93
N VAL A 80 -12.54 -11.82 -11.32
CA VAL A 80 -11.29 -11.77 -10.55
C VAL A 80 -11.38 -10.73 -9.43
N VAL A 81 -11.89 -9.53 -9.73
CA VAL A 81 -11.89 -8.41 -8.78
C VAL A 81 -12.94 -8.56 -7.68
N GLN A 82 -14.11 -9.14 -8.01
CA GLN A 82 -15.24 -9.31 -7.07
C GLN A 82 -15.12 -10.54 -6.16
N ASP A 83 -14.14 -11.41 -6.40
CA ASP A 83 -13.91 -12.61 -5.60
C ASP A 83 -13.10 -12.29 -4.33
N GLU A 84 -13.81 -12.10 -3.22
CA GLU A 84 -13.20 -11.71 -1.94
C GLU A 84 -12.34 -12.81 -1.32
N GLU A 85 -12.63 -14.08 -1.60
CA GLU A 85 -11.87 -15.21 -1.06
C GLU A 85 -10.47 -15.27 -1.67
N ARG A 86 -10.34 -14.81 -2.92
CA ARG A 86 -9.08 -14.79 -3.68
C ARG A 86 -8.40 -13.42 -3.72
N ASP A 87 -8.75 -12.50 -2.81
CA ASP A 87 -8.11 -11.18 -2.65
C ASP A 87 -6.57 -11.22 -2.64
N LYS A 88 -6.00 -12.27 -2.04
CA LYS A 88 -4.54 -12.43 -1.92
C LYS A 88 -3.86 -12.64 -3.27
N ASP A 89 -4.54 -13.31 -4.20
CA ASP A 89 -4.02 -13.66 -5.52
C ASP A 89 -4.49 -12.69 -6.62
N MET A 90 -5.46 -11.83 -6.32
CA MET A 90 -6.09 -10.91 -7.26
C MET A 90 -5.09 -10.15 -8.14
N VAL A 91 -4.09 -9.48 -7.56
CA VAL A 91 -3.10 -8.70 -8.33
C VAL A 91 -2.29 -9.59 -9.28
N LYS A 92 -1.88 -10.77 -8.81
CA LYS A 92 -1.14 -11.74 -9.63
C LYS A 92 -2.01 -12.23 -10.80
N THR A 93 -3.26 -12.62 -10.52
CA THR A 93 -4.20 -13.06 -11.56
C THR A 93 -4.50 -11.95 -12.57
N LEU A 94 -4.60 -10.69 -12.14
CA LEU A 94 -4.77 -9.55 -13.05
C LEU A 94 -3.55 -9.33 -13.95
N LEU A 95 -2.34 -9.48 -13.42
CA LEU A 95 -1.09 -9.39 -14.21
C LEU A 95 -1.00 -10.49 -15.26
N GLU A 96 -1.39 -11.71 -14.92
CA GLU A 96 -1.46 -12.86 -15.84
C GLU A 96 -2.53 -12.66 -16.91
N LEU A 97 -3.72 -12.22 -16.51
CA LEU A 97 -4.82 -11.90 -17.43
C LEU A 97 -4.42 -10.80 -18.42
N LYS A 98 -3.79 -9.72 -17.94
CA LYS A 98 -3.31 -8.62 -18.79
C LYS A 98 -2.27 -9.12 -19.80
N GLN A 99 -1.29 -9.89 -19.34
CA GLN A 99 -0.25 -10.45 -20.20
C GLN A 99 -0.83 -11.36 -21.29
N ARG A 100 -1.80 -12.22 -20.93
CA ARG A 100 -2.49 -13.11 -21.88
C ARG A 100 -3.24 -12.31 -22.94
N LEU A 101 -4.03 -11.33 -22.53
CA LEU A 101 -4.85 -10.52 -23.44
C LEU A 101 -4.01 -9.62 -24.34
N ASP A 102 -2.91 -9.04 -23.83
CA ASP A 102 -1.95 -8.28 -24.67
C ASP A 102 -1.32 -9.17 -25.73
N GLY A 103 -0.93 -10.39 -25.35
CA GLY A 103 -0.43 -11.39 -26.30
C GLY A 103 -1.47 -11.74 -27.36
N LEU A 104 -2.73 -11.87 -26.98
CA LEU A 104 -3.83 -12.17 -27.90
C LEU A 104 -4.07 -11.03 -28.90
N VAL A 105 -4.11 -9.77 -28.44
CA VAL A 105 -4.30 -8.61 -29.34
C VAL A 105 -3.14 -8.51 -30.34
N ARG A 106 -1.91 -8.69 -29.87
CA ARG A 106 -0.71 -8.66 -30.72
C ARG A 106 -0.70 -9.82 -31.74
N ASP A 107 -0.90 -11.05 -31.28
CA ASP A 107 -0.67 -12.25 -32.09
C ASP A 107 -1.86 -12.58 -33.02
N ALA A 108 -3.11 -12.36 -32.54
CA ALA A 108 -4.33 -12.76 -33.21
C ALA A 108 -5.13 -11.59 -33.83
N LEU A 109 -5.04 -10.38 -33.27
CA LEU A 109 -5.82 -9.21 -33.73
C LEU A 109 -4.94 -8.18 -34.46
N SER A 110 -3.77 -8.61 -34.94
CA SER A 110 -2.83 -7.82 -35.74
C SER A 110 -2.41 -6.49 -35.11
N SER A 111 -2.32 -6.42 -33.78
CA SER A 111 -1.98 -5.19 -33.04
C SER A 111 -2.89 -4.00 -33.41
N ASN A 112 -4.18 -4.27 -33.58
CA ASN A 112 -5.16 -3.25 -33.92
C ASN A 112 -5.40 -2.28 -32.73
N GLU A 113 -5.16 -0.99 -32.95
CA GLU A 113 -5.25 0.05 -31.92
C GLU A 113 -6.64 0.18 -31.29
N ASP A 114 -7.72 -0.14 -32.02
CA ASP A 114 -9.09 -0.08 -31.48
C ASP A 114 -9.33 -1.21 -30.48
N PHE A 115 -8.71 -2.38 -30.68
CA PHE A 115 -8.76 -3.48 -29.71
C PHE A 115 -7.88 -3.20 -28.50
N ASP A 116 -6.71 -2.56 -28.68
CA ASP A 116 -5.89 -2.08 -27.57
C ASP A 116 -6.62 -1.03 -26.73
N ARG A 117 -7.34 -0.10 -27.38
CA ARG A 117 -8.20 0.87 -26.68
C ARG A 117 -9.32 0.16 -25.94
N ALA A 118 -10.05 -0.74 -26.59
CA ALA A 118 -11.11 -1.51 -25.94
C ALA A 118 -10.62 -2.34 -24.75
N LEU A 119 -9.39 -2.87 -24.82
CA LEU A 119 -8.74 -3.59 -23.72
C LEU A 119 -8.44 -2.66 -22.55
N ARG A 120 -7.85 -1.47 -22.81
CA ARG A 120 -7.58 -0.46 -21.78
C ARG A 120 -8.86 0.00 -21.09
N ASP A 121 -9.87 0.37 -21.87
CA ASP A 121 -11.16 0.85 -21.36
C ASP A 121 -11.86 -0.24 -20.54
N ALA A 122 -11.80 -1.50 -20.97
CA ALA A 122 -12.33 -2.62 -20.21
C ALA A 122 -11.61 -2.83 -18.87
N PHE A 123 -10.27 -2.74 -18.85
CA PHE A 123 -9.48 -2.83 -17.63
C PHE A 123 -9.77 -1.71 -16.63
N GLU A 124 -9.87 -0.48 -17.12
CA GLU A 124 -10.26 0.67 -16.29
C GLU A 124 -11.67 0.49 -15.71
N ASP A 125 -12.62 -0.02 -16.50
CA ASP A 125 -13.98 -0.25 -16.05
C ASP A 125 -14.06 -1.29 -14.92
N PHE A 126 -13.58 -2.52 -15.15
CA PHE A 126 -13.79 -3.60 -14.17
C PHE A 126 -12.90 -3.45 -12.91
N ILE A 127 -11.70 -2.87 -13.03
CA ILE A 127 -10.83 -2.63 -11.86
C ILE A 127 -11.52 -1.65 -10.90
N ASN A 128 -12.20 -0.64 -11.43
CA ASN A 128 -12.84 0.37 -10.60
C ASN A 128 -14.25 -0.03 -10.11
N CYS A 129 -14.78 -1.19 -10.51
CA CYS A 129 -16.06 -1.70 -9.99
C CYS A 129 -16.02 -2.06 -8.49
N ARG A 130 -14.84 -2.30 -7.89
CA ARG A 130 -14.68 -2.59 -6.46
C ARG A 130 -14.02 -1.44 -5.69
N GLU A 131 -14.45 -0.22 -6.00
CA GLU A 131 -14.07 1.04 -5.34
C GLU A 131 -12.57 1.10 -4.95
N ASN A 132 -12.25 1.03 -3.66
CA ASN A 132 -10.92 1.29 -3.12
C ASN A 132 -10.05 0.01 -2.99
N ARG A 133 -10.64 -1.19 -3.06
CA ARG A 133 -9.95 -2.43 -2.69
C ARG A 133 -8.80 -2.79 -3.65
N PRO A 134 -8.92 -2.60 -4.97
CA PRO A 134 -7.81 -2.87 -5.89
C PRO A 134 -6.59 -1.97 -5.66
N ALA A 135 -6.80 -0.71 -5.31
CA ALA A 135 -5.73 0.23 -4.96
C ALA A 135 -4.92 -0.26 -3.74
N GLU A 136 -5.63 -0.68 -2.69
CA GLU A 136 -5.03 -1.21 -1.47
C GLU A 136 -4.22 -2.50 -1.76
N LEU A 137 -4.81 -3.45 -2.48
CA LEU A 137 -4.17 -4.73 -2.76
C LEU A 137 -2.94 -4.57 -3.66
N ILE A 138 -2.95 -3.62 -4.60
CA ILE A 138 -1.79 -3.30 -5.43
C ILE A 138 -0.66 -2.70 -4.58
N ALA A 139 -0.96 -1.78 -3.66
CA ALA A 139 0.05 -1.25 -2.73
C ALA A 139 0.68 -2.36 -1.87
N LYS A 140 -0.14 -3.26 -1.33
CA LYS A 140 0.30 -4.41 -0.52
C LYS A 140 1.12 -5.43 -1.32
N TYR A 141 0.75 -5.65 -2.58
CA TYR A 141 1.50 -6.52 -3.47
C TYR A 141 2.92 -5.97 -3.69
N ILE A 142 3.04 -4.67 -3.96
CA ILE A 142 4.34 -4.01 -4.13
C ILE A 142 5.17 -4.08 -2.85
N ASP A 143 4.57 -3.83 -1.68
CA ASP A 143 5.25 -4.01 -0.38
C ASP A 143 5.81 -5.42 -0.21
N SER A 144 5.03 -6.45 -0.55
CA SER A 144 5.48 -7.85 -0.46
C SER A 144 6.68 -8.13 -1.37
N GLN A 145 6.69 -7.60 -2.61
CA GLN A 145 7.80 -7.77 -3.54
C GLN A 145 9.06 -7.04 -3.04
N LEU A 146 8.93 -5.79 -2.58
CA LEU A 146 10.04 -4.97 -2.09
C LEU A 146 10.60 -5.44 -0.73
N ARG A 147 9.86 -6.23 0.05
CA ARG A 147 10.40 -6.90 1.25
C ARG A 147 11.15 -8.20 0.93
N SER A 148 10.78 -8.88 -0.15
CA SER A 148 11.17 -10.26 -0.43
C SER A 148 12.39 -10.39 -1.34
N GLY A 149 13.14 -9.31 -1.58
CA GLY A 149 14.20 -9.19 -2.59
C GLY A 149 15.18 -10.36 -2.73
N ASN A 150 15.45 -11.11 -1.66
CA ASN A 150 16.37 -12.27 -1.73
C ASN A 150 15.68 -13.62 -2.02
N LYS A 151 14.35 -13.66 -2.11
CA LYS A 151 13.56 -14.87 -2.43
C LYS A 151 12.73 -14.74 -3.72
N GLY A 152 12.62 -13.53 -4.27
CA GLY A 152 11.65 -13.18 -5.32
C GLY A 152 12.20 -13.10 -6.74
N GLY A 153 13.50 -13.33 -6.96
CA GLY A 153 14.15 -13.20 -8.26
C GLY A 153 15.35 -12.26 -8.24
N SER A 154 15.95 -12.03 -9.41
CA SER A 154 16.99 -11.00 -9.56
C SER A 154 16.40 -9.59 -9.48
N GLU A 155 17.21 -8.56 -9.19
CA GLU A 155 16.72 -7.17 -9.17
C GLU A 155 16.05 -6.75 -10.49
N VAL A 156 16.54 -7.26 -11.63
CA VAL A 156 15.96 -7.03 -12.97
C VAL A 156 14.57 -7.63 -13.11
N GLU A 157 14.34 -8.82 -12.56
CA GLU A 157 13.02 -9.46 -12.57
C GLU A 157 12.04 -8.68 -11.71
N VAL A 158 12.49 -8.20 -10.54
CA VAL A 158 11.68 -7.36 -9.67
C VAL A 158 11.35 -6.03 -10.36
N GLU A 159 12.31 -5.38 -11.01
CA GLU A 159 12.06 -4.17 -11.79
C GLU A 159 11.01 -4.39 -12.89
N THR A 160 11.17 -5.46 -13.67
CA THR A 160 10.22 -5.81 -14.74
C THR A 160 8.82 -6.07 -14.17
N LEU A 161 8.72 -6.70 -13.00
CA LEU A 161 7.46 -6.91 -12.31
C LEU A 161 6.84 -5.58 -11.86
N LEU A 162 7.64 -4.64 -11.32
CA LEU A 162 7.16 -3.32 -10.93
C LEU A 162 6.61 -2.55 -12.13
N ASP A 163 7.24 -2.64 -13.30
CA ASP A 163 6.71 -2.02 -14.52
C ASP A 163 5.34 -2.57 -14.92
N ARG A 164 5.17 -3.89 -14.84
CA ARG A 164 3.87 -4.52 -15.11
C ARG A 164 2.80 -4.10 -14.09
N VAL A 165 3.17 -3.98 -12.81
CA VAL A 165 2.25 -3.49 -11.77
C VAL A 165 1.87 -2.03 -12.01
N MET A 166 2.80 -1.20 -12.49
CA MET A 166 2.52 0.19 -12.85
C MET A 166 1.50 0.32 -13.99
N VAL A 167 1.46 -0.63 -14.92
CA VAL A 167 0.38 -0.70 -15.93
C VAL A 167 -0.98 -0.88 -15.26
N LEU A 168 -1.10 -1.77 -14.27
CA LEU A 168 -2.36 -1.92 -13.52
C LEU A 168 -2.70 -0.66 -12.70
N PHE A 169 -1.69 -0.04 -12.08
CA PHE A 169 -1.87 1.20 -11.31
C PHE A 169 -2.47 2.33 -12.14
N ARG A 170 -2.11 2.44 -13.43
CA ARG A 170 -2.69 3.45 -14.34
C ARG A 170 -4.22 3.35 -14.45
N PHE A 171 -4.76 2.14 -14.43
CA PHE A 171 -6.20 1.87 -14.53
C PHE A 171 -6.99 2.20 -13.26
N ILE A 172 -6.34 2.51 -12.14
CA ILE A 172 -7.01 2.74 -10.86
C ILE A 172 -7.42 4.20 -10.71
N ASN A 173 -8.64 4.45 -10.26
CA ASN A 173 -9.14 5.78 -9.92
C ASN A 173 -8.75 6.22 -8.50
N GLY A 174 -8.78 5.31 -7.52
CA GLY A 174 -8.40 5.57 -6.12
C GLY A 174 -6.89 5.65 -5.85
N LYS A 175 -6.15 6.50 -6.58
CA LYS A 175 -4.68 6.62 -6.42
C LYS A 175 -4.25 7.15 -5.05
N ASP A 176 -5.11 7.92 -4.39
CA ASP A 176 -4.94 8.40 -3.02
C ASP A 176 -4.98 7.26 -1.98
N VAL A 177 -5.83 6.25 -2.21
CA VAL A 177 -5.87 5.03 -1.40
C VAL A 177 -4.55 4.30 -1.53
N PHE A 178 -4.08 4.09 -2.78
CA PHE A 178 -2.77 3.50 -3.02
C PHE A 178 -1.66 4.27 -2.29
N GLU A 179 -1.62 5.61 -2.40
CA GLU A 179 -0.61 6.45 -1.74
C GLU A 179 -0.60 6.23 -0.23
N ALA A 180 -1.78 6.20 0.40
CA ALA A 180 -1.91 6.06 1.85
C ALA A 180 -1.35 4.72 2.35
N PHE A 181 -1.73 3.60 1.71
CA PHE A 181 -1.22 2.27 2.05
C PHE A 181 0.26 2.14 1.70
N TYR A 182 0.68 2.59 0.52
CA TYR A 182 2.08 2.54 0.10
C TYR A 182 3.00 3.33 1.04
N LYS A 183 2.60 4.55 1.44
CA LYS A 183 3.34 5.40 2.37
C LYS A 183 3.50 4.75 3.74
N LYS A 184 2.43 4.15 4.26
CA LYS A 184 2.44 3.43 5.54
C LYS A 184 3.41 2.25 5.50
N ASP A 185 3.36 1.46 4.44
CA ASP A 185 4.22 0.29 4.29
C ASP A 185 5.68 0.66 4.01
N LEU A 186 5.93 1.68 3.19
CA LEU A 186 7.25 2.26 2.97
C LEU A 186 7.89 2.73 4.29
N ALA A 187 7.12 3.40 5.15
CA ALA A 187 7.62 3.85 6.44
C ALA A 187 8.13 2.68 7.30
N LYS A 188 7.38 1.57 7.33
CA LYS A 188 7.79 0.33 8.00
C LYS A 188 9.05 -0.28 7.37
N ARG A 189 9.20 -0.23 6.05
CA ARG A 189 10.37 -0.78 5.36
C ARG A 189 11.64 0.03 5.64
N LEU A 190 11.54 1.36 5.58
CA LEU A 190 12.65 2.29 5.83
C LEU A 190 13.14 2.25 7.28
N LEU A 191 12.24 2.30 8.26
CA LEU A 191 12.63 2.39 9.67
C LEU A 191 13.11 1.06 10.27
N ILE A 192 12.65 -0.07 9.74
CA ILE A 192 12.94 -1.40 10.29
C ILE A 192 14.01 -2.13 9.46
N GLY A 193 14.56 -1.48 8.42
CA GLY A 193 15.64 -2.02 7.60
C GLY A 193 15.23 -3.31 6.88
N LYS A 194 14.04 -3.33 6.29
CA LYS A 194 13.48 -4.51 5.59
C LYS A 194 13.26 -4.30 4.08
N SER A 195 13.81 -3.24 3.51
CA SER A 195 13.83 -3.08 2.06
C SER A 195 14.81 -4.06 1.43
N ALA A 196 14.41 -4.65 0.31
CA ALA A 196 15.24 -5.50 -0.54
C ALA A 196 16.48 -4.75 -1.04
N SER A 197 16.25 -3.56 -1.59
CA SER A 197 17.26 -2.71 -2.19
C SER A 197 16.78 -1.27 -2.06
N TYR A 198 17.68 -0.39 -1.64
CA TYR A 198 17.39 1.04 -1.53
C TYR A 198 17.19 1.68 -2.92
N ASP A 199 17.86 1.13 -3.94
CA ASP A 199 17.74 1.61 -5.32
C ASP A 199 16.40 1.22 -5.95
N LEU A 200 15.91 -0.01 -5.70
CA LEU A 200 14.56 -0.42 -6.13
C LEU A 200 13.46 0.47 -5.54
N GLU A 201 13.61 0.91 -4.29
CA GLU A 201 12.63 1.81 -3.66
C GLU A 201 12.65 3.21 -4.30
N LYS A 202 13.85 3.75 -4.60
CA LYS A 202 13.99 5.01 -5.35
C LYS A 202 13.42 4.91 -6.75
N LEU A 203 13.68 3.80 -7.44
CA LEU A 203 13.13 3.51 -8.76
C LEU A 203 11.61 3.50 -8.73
N MET A 204 11.01 2.84 -7.74
CA MET A 204 9.55 2.80 -7.59
C MET A 204 8.96 4.21 -7.40
N ILE A 205 9.59 5.06 -6.59
CA ILE A 205 9.16 6.46 -6.44
C ILE A 205 9.30 7.23 -7.75
N ALA A 206 10.38 7.02 -8.51
CA ALA A 206 10.55 7.65 -9.83
C ALA A 206 9.43 7.24 -10.80
N LYS A 207 9.04 5.95 -10.82
CA LYS A 207 7.91 5.47 -11.61
C LYS A 207 6.59 6.13 -11.16
N LEU A 208 6.32 6.23 -9.86
CA LEU A 208 5.14 6.94 -9.33
C LEU A 208 5.12 8.43 -9.69
N LYS A 209 6.28 9.08 -9.68
CA LYS A 209 6.44 10.50 -10.04
C LYS A 209 6.14 10.74 -11.50
N SER A 210 6.58 9.83 -12.38
CA SER A 210 6.30 9.88 -13.81
C SER A 210 4.79 9.79 -14.09
N GLU A 211 4.08 8.93 -13.36
CA GLU A 211 2.63 8.71 -13.58
C GLU A 211 1.74 9.77 -12.92
N CYS A 212 2.07 10.22 -11.71
CA CYS A 212 1.17 11.06 -10.89
C CYS A 212 1.65 12.50 -10.69
N GLY A 213 2.89 12.78 -11.07
CA GLY A 213 3.57 14.06 -10.86
C GLY A 213 4.22 14.19 -9.48
N SER A 214 5.02 15.25 -9.32
CA SER A 214 5.82 15.52 -8.12
C SER A 214 4.99 15.76 -6.85
N GLN A 215 3.78 16.32 -6.96
CA GLN A 215 2.92 16.57 -5.80
C GLN A 215 2.51 15.26 -5.09
N PHE A 216 2.31 14.19 -5.86
CA PHE A 216 1.94 12.87 -5.34
C PHE A 216 3.11 12.23 -4.58
N THR A 217 4.33 12.34 -5.10
CA THR A 217 5.52 11.72 -4.50
C THR A 217 6.21 12.57 -3.44
N ASN A 218 5.85 13.85 -3.29
CA ASN A 218 6.55 14.81 -2.40
C ASN A 218 6.75 14.28 -0.97
N LYS A 219 5.70 13.69 -0.38
CA LYS A 219 5.78 13.10 0.97
C LYS A 219 6.72 11.89 1.01
N LEU A 220 6.63 11.01 0.01
CA LEU A 220 7.49 9.82 -0.11
C LEU A 220 8.96 10.20 -0.30
N GLU A 221 9.24 11.18 -1.16
CA GLU A 221 10.59 11.74 -1.36
C GLU A 221 11.11 12.40 -0.06
N GLY A 222 10.24 13.09 0.68
CA GLY A 222 10.54 13.64 2.00
C GLY A 222 10.97 12.58 3.00
N MET A 223 10.33 11.41 3.00
CA MET A 223 10.72 10.28 3.87
C MET A 223 12.15 9.79 3.57
N PHE A 224 12.56 9.73 2.29
CA PHE A 224 13.94 9.37 1.94
C PHE A 224 14.95 10.41 2.39
N LYS A 225 14.65 11.69 2.16
CA LYS A 225 15.49 12.80 2.62
C LYS A 225 15.69 12.77 4.13
N ASP A 226 14.64 12.49 4.89
CA ASP A 226 14.71 12.35 6.34
C ASP A 226 15.61 11.18 6.77
N ILE A 227 15.56 10.04 6.08
CA ILE A 227 16.44 8.89 6.37
C ILE A 227 17.91 9.24 6.13
N ASP A 228 18.23 9.90 5.02
CA ASP A 228 19.62 10.26 4.72
C ASP A 228 20.13 11.35 5.66
N LEU A 229 19.33 12.39 5.92
CA LEU A 229 19.66 13.43 6.89
C LEU A 229 19.83 12.86 8.30
N SER A 230 19.02 11.87 8.69
CA SER A 230 19.16 11.20 9.99
C SER A 230 20.52 10.53 10.14
N LYS A 231 21.06 9.90 9.08
CA LYS A 231 22.40 9.30 9.11
C LYS A 231 23.47 10.36 9.35
N ASP A 232 23.38 11.50 8.66
CA ASP A 232 24.35 12.59 8.81
C ASP A 232 24.30 13.23 10.22
N ILE A 233 23.09 13.41 10.76
CA ILE A 233 22.88 13.89 12.14
C ILE A 233 23.46 12.88 13.13
N MET A 234 23.24 11.58 12.91
CA MET A 234 23.72 10.52 13.79
C MET A 234 25.25 10.44 13.77
N ASN A 235 25.88 10.54 12.59
CA ASN A 235 27.34 10.61 12.46
C ASN A 235 27.91 11.82 13.22
N SER A 236 27.27 12.97 13.10
CA SER A 236 27.66 14.19 13.83
C SER A 236 27.56 14.00 15.36
N PHE A 237 26.49 13.36 15.83
CA PHE A 237 26.28 13.07 17.24
C PHE A 237 27.32 12.09 17.79
N GLN A 238 27.63 11.01 17.05
CA GLN A 238 28.66 10.04 17.42
C GLN A 238 30.05 10.67 17.52
N LEU A 239 30.42 11.54 16.57
CA LEU A 239 31.68 12.28 16.62
C LEU A 239 31.77 13.19 17.87
N GLN A 240 30.67 13.84 18.24
CA GLN A 240 30.62 14.66 19.46
C GLN A 240 30.72 13.80 20.74
N GLN A 241 30.07 12.65 20.76
CA GLN A 241 30.20 11.70 21.87
C GLN A 241 31.64 11.18 21.99
N GLN A 242 32.29 10.80 20.88
CA GLN A 242 33.67 10.33 20.89
C GLN A 242 34.65 11.39 21.42
N LYS A 243 34.45 12.66 21.06
CA LYS A 243 35.23 13.79 21.61
C LYS A 243 35.03 14.00 23.11
N ARG A 244 33.85 13.67 23.66
CA ARG A 244 33.57 13.72 25.11
C ARG A 244 34.04 12.47 25.86
N ALA A 245 34.04 11.32 25.21
CA ALA A 245 34.53 10.06 25.78
C ALA A 245 36.06 10.02 25.84
N SER A 246 36.77 10.73 24.96
CA SER A 246 38.24 10.86 25.04
C SER A 246 38.72 11.66 26.27
N SER A 247 37.82 12.34 26.98
CA SER A 247 38.09 12.99 28.28
C SER A 247 37.49 12.25 29.49
N SER A 248 36.78 11.13 29.31
CA SER A 248 36.16 10.36 30.39
C SER A 248 36.16 8.85 30.08
N SER A 249 36.86 8.07 30.92
CA SER A 249 37.10 6.62 30.74
C SER A 249 35.88 5.75 31.06
N VAL A 250 34.74 5.97 30.40
CA VAL A 250 33.53 5.14 30.56
C VAL A 250 33.22 4.43 29.24
N SER A 251 33.88 3.29 29.04
CA SER A 251 33.59 2.34 27.96
C SER A 251 32.49 1.36 28.42
N GLY A 252 31.22 1.71 28.20
CA GLY A 252 30.09 0.81 28.56
C GLY A 252 28.66 1.27 28.23
N GLY A 253 28.46 2.26 27.35
CA GLY A 253 27.13 2.82 27.05
C GLY A 253 26.28 1.96 26.09
N VAL A 254 24.96 2.11 26.17
CA VAL A 254 24.03 1.55 25.18
C VAL A 254 24.21 2.30 23.85
N GLU A 255 24.49 1.57 22.77
CA GLU A 255 24.54 2.14 21.43
C GLU A 255 23.13 2.58 21.00
N MET A 256 22.97 3.86 20.67
CA MET A 256 21.70 4.45 20.24
C MET A 256 21.82 4.96 18.81
N HIS A 257 20.85 4.62 17.98
CA HIS A 257 20.69 5.16 16.62
C HIS A 257 19.31 5.81 16.52
N VAL A 258 19.25 7.09 16.11
CA VAL A 258 18.02 7.88 16.09
C VAL A 258 17.65 8.26 14.65
N PHE A 259 16.38 8.10 14.31
CA PHE A 259 15.80 8.64 13.07
C PHE A 259 14.98 9.89 13.38
N ILE A 260 15.26 10.98 12.67
CA ILE A 260 14.54 12.24 12.78
C ILE A 260 13.59 12.37 11.61
N LEU A 261 12.29 12.41 11.90
CA LEU A 261 11.23 12.32 10.91
C LEU A 261 10.43 13.63 10.87
N THR A 262 10.27 14.20 9.69
CA THR A 262 9.52 15.45 9.52
C THR A 262 8.01 15.20 9.63
N THR A 263 7.36 15.85 10.60
CA THR A 263 5.91 15.75 10.81
C THR A 263 5.17 16.28 9.58
N GLY A 264 4.45 15.42 8.87
CA GLY A 264 3.72 15.75 7.64
C GLY A 264 4.12 14.91 6.41
N SER A 265 5.38 14.47 6.34
CA SER A 265 5.87 13.54 5.31
C SER A 265 5.56 12.09 5.66
N TRP A 266 5.58 11.77 6.95
CA TRP A 266 5.39 10.42 7.47
C TRP A 266 3.93 10.15 7.87
N PRO A 267 3.51 8.87 7.97
CA PRO A 267 2.24 8.49 8.57
C PRO A 267 2.07 9.10 9.98
N ALA A 268 0.82 9.34 10.36
CA ALA A 268 0.52 9.73 11.73
C ALA A 268 0.67 8.50 12.63
N TYR A 269 1.50 8.62 13.67
CA TYR A 269 1.69 7.59 14.67
C TYR A 269 1.00 8.01 15.96
N ASN A 270 0.01 7.22 16.37
CA ASN A 270 -0.69 7.42 17.63
C ASN A 270 0.20 6.98 18.79
N GLN A 271 0.06 7.67 19.91
CA GLN A 271 0.79 7.33 21.13
C GLN A 271 0.07 6.17 21.82
N THR A 272 0.70 5.00 21.85
CA THR A 272 0.14 3.75 22.40
C THR A 272 0.63 3.46 23.82
N VAL A 273 1.13 4.49 24.50
CA VAL A 273 1.66 4.42 25.86
C VAL A 273 1.03 5.51 26.71
N ASP A 274 0.69 5.18 27.95
CA ASP A 274 0.33 6.16 28.94
C ASP A 274 1.58 6.94 29.35
N ALA A 275 1.61 8.24 29.04
CA ALA A 275 2.75 9.10 29.32
C ALA A 275 3.06 9.23 30.83
N ASN A 276 2.09 8.96 31.70
CA ASN A 276 2.29 9.03 33.15
C ASN A 276 2.91 7.75 33.73
N VAL A 277 2.86 6.65 32.99
CA VAL A 277 3.27 5.32 33.47
C VAL A 277 4.46 4.77 32.70
N PHE A 278 4.53 5.00 31.40
CA PHE A 278 5.61 4.51 30.56
C PHE A 278 6.91 5.25 30.88
N ALA A 279 7.82 4.55 31.57
CA ALA A 279 9.15 5.04 31.88
C ALA A 279 10.21 4.18 31.19
N LEU A 280 11.08 4.82 30.41
CA LEU A 280 12.28 4.14 29.89
C LEU A 280 13.25 3.82 31.04
N PRO A 281 14.06 2.75 30.90
CA PRO A 281 15.17 2.50 31.79
C PRO A 281 16.08 3.74 31.89
N PRO A 282 16.66 4.05 33.06
CA PRO A 282 17.45 5.26 33.28
C PRO A 282 18.56 5.47 32.24
N GLU A 283 19.21 4.40 31.81
CA GLU A 283 20.27 4.42 30.80
C GLU A 283 19.74 4.89 29.43
N LEU A 284 18.58 4.38 29.01
CA LEU A 284 17.94 4.82 27.75
C LEU A 284 17.43 6.26 27.85
N ALA A 285 16.84 6.63 28.98
CA ALA A 285 16.35 7.99 29.22
C ALA A 285 17.48 9.02 29.19
N THR A 286 18.66 8.65 29.71
CA THR A 286 19.85 9.51 29.69
C THR A 286 20.34 9.73 28.27
N ASN A 287 20.52 8.66 27.50
CA ASN A 287 20.90 8.74 26.09
C ASN A 287 19.90 9.58 25.28
N GLN A 288 18.60 9.39 25.52
CA GLN A 288 17.55 10.15 24.87
C GLN A 288 17.71 11.66 25.12
N LYS A 289 17.90 12.06 26.39
CA LYS A 289 18.08 13.45 26.79
C LYS A 289 19.36 14.06 26.23
N GLU A 290 20.45 13.30 26.20
CA GLU A 290 21.71 13.75 25.59
C GLU A 290 21.55 14.05 24.10
N PHE A 291 20.83 13.19 23.38
CA PHE A 291 20.52 13.42 21.98
C PHE A 291 19.58 14.62 21.78
N GLU A 292 18.55 14.79 22.62
CA GLU A 292 17.67 15.96 22.57
C GLU A 292 18.47 17.26 22.74
N ASN A 293 19.35 17.32 23.74
CA ASN A 293 20.20 18.48 23.97
C ASN A 293 21.13 18.76 22.78
N PHE A 294 21.74 17.71 22.20
CA PHE A 294 22.52 17.82 20.97
C PHE A 294 21.68 18.39 19.83
N TYR A 295 20.48 17.83 19.60
CA TYR A 295 19.62 18.25 18.50
C TYR A 295 19.17 19.71 18.65
N TYR A 296 18.69 20.11 19.83
CA TYR A 296 18.23 21.47 20.08
C TYR A 296 19.36 22.50 20.03
N SER A 297 20.59 22.12 20.37
CA SER A 297 21.75 23.01 20.22
C SER A 297 22.08 23.36 18.76
N LYS A 298 21.66 22.51 17.81
CA LYS A 298 21.93 22.67 16.38
C LYS A 298 20.71 23.16 15.59
N TYR A 299 19.51 22.84 16.05
CA TYR A 299 18.25 23.13 15.35
C TYR A 299 17.28 23.90 16.25
N GLU A 300 17.47 25.21 16.32
CA GLU A 300 16.60 26.12 17.07
C GLU A 300 15.17 26.16 16.49
N GLY A 301 14.18 26.37 17.36
CA GLY A 301 12.76 26.47 16.97
C GLY A 301 12.08 25.14 16.64
N ARG A 302 12.78 24.00 16.77
CA ARG A 302 12.19 22.66 16.58
C ARG A 302 11.87 22.00 17.91
N ARG A 303 10.87 21.11 17.91
CA ARG A 303 10.50 20.27 19.05
C ARG A 303 10.47 18.80 18.62
N LEU A 304 11.09 17.94 19.41
CA LEU A 304 11.07 16.49 19.20
C LEU A 304 9.90 15.85 19.94
N LYS A 305 9.30 14.84 19.32
CA LYS A 305 8.33 13.94 19.94
C LYS A 305 8.75 12.50 19.65
N TRP A 306 9.05 11.74 20.70
CA TRP A 306 9.48 10.35 20.57
C TRP A 306 8.32 9.41 20.26
N GLN A 307 8.56 8.47 19.34
CA GLN A 307 7.59 7.46 18.91
C GLN A 307 8.09 6.07 19.30
N HIS A 308 7.83 5.68 20.55
CA HIS A 308 8.33 4.43 21.13
C HIS A 308 7.80 3.17 20.42
N SER A 309 6.62 3.24 19.79
CA SER A 309 6.02 2.14 19.00
C SER A 309 6.85 1.76 17.77
N LEU A 310 7.71 2.66 17.28
CA LEU A 310 8.63 2.40 16.15
C LEU A 310 10.02 1.96 16.62
N GLY A 311 10.28 2.02 17.92
CA GLY A 311 11.56 1.67 18.52
C GLY A 311 11.84 0.17 18.40
N HIS A 312 13.09 -0.15 18.11
CA HIS A 312 13.61 -1.52 18.13
C HIS A 312 15.02 -1.51 18.71
N CYS A 313 15.41 -2.63 19.30
CA CYS A 313 16.70 -2.77 19.94
C CYS A 313 17.24 -4.21 19.85
N LEU A 314 18.53 -4.34 20.16
CA LEU A 314 19.22 -5.60 20.29
C LEU A 314 19.51 -5.83 21.77
N VAL A 315 18.86 -6.83 22.36
CA VAL A 315 19.03 -7.15 23.78
C VAL A 315 19.88 -8.40 23.91
N ARG A 316 20.95 -8.33 24.70
CA ARG A 316 21.72 -9.53 25.07
C ARG A 316 20.98 -10.23 26.21
N ALA A 317 20.64 -11.49 26.01
CA ALA A 317 19.94 -12.31 26.98
C ALA A 317 20.78 -13.55 27.34
N GLU A 318 20.83 -13.87 28.62
CA GLU A 318 21.40 -15.12 29.11
C GLU A 318 20.25 -16.09 29.40
N LEU A 319 20.14 -17.14 28.58
CA LEU A 319 19.04 -18.09 28.64
C LEU A 319 19.58 -19.42 29.17
N LYS A 320 19.04 -19.93 30.29
CA LYS A 320 19.58 -21.11 31.01
C LYS A 320 19.90 -22.32 30.10
N SER A 321 18.98 -22.66 29.19
CA SER A 321 19.08 -23.79 28.27
C SER A 321 19.86 -23.55 26.98
N THR A 322 20.07 -22.29 26.58
CA THR A 322 20.64 -21.91 25.26
C THR A 322 21.97 -21.18 25.40
N GLY A 323 22.28 -20.66 26.59
CA GLY A 323 23.39 -19.76 26.85
C GLY A 323 23.12 -18.33 26.36
N ARG A 324 24.19 -17.57 26.21
CA ARG A 324 24.14 -16.17 25.78
C ARG A 324 23.65 -16.04 24.33
N ARG A 325 22.65 -15.18 24.11
CA ARG A 325 22.05 -14.90 22.79
C ARG A 325 21.74 -13.42 22.63
N GLU A 326 21.54 -12.99 21.39
CA GLU A 326 21.08 -11.65 21.05
C GLU A 326 19.66 -11.70 20.52
N LEU A 327 18.76 -10.95 21.16
CA LEU A 327 17.36 -10.83 20.78
C LEU A 327 17.17 -9.53 20.00
N GLN A 328 16.82 -9.63 18.72
CA GLN A 328 16.37 -8.48 17.93
C GLN A 328 14.86 -8.33 18.12
N ILE A 329 14.47 -7.28 18.86
CA ILE A 329 13.09 -7.08 19.36
C ILE A 329 12.66 -5.62 19.25
N SER A 330 11.35 -5.37 19.32
CA SER A 330 10.78 -4.03 19.50
C SER A 330 11.08 -3.48 20.89
N LEU A 331 10.99 -2.16 21.05
CA LEU A 331 11.18 -1.50 22.33
C LEU A 331 10.16 -2.00 23.38
N PHE A 332 8.88 -2.17 23.00
CA PHE A 332 7.86 -2.70 23.92
C PHE A 332 8.15 -4.13 24.38
N GLN A 333 8.65 -4.99 23.49
CA GLN A 333 9.11 -6.32 23.88
C GLN A 333 10.28 -6.24 24.87
N ALA A 334 11.23 -5.33 24.66
CA ALA A 334 12.34 -5.12 25.59
C ALA A 334 11.86 -4.64 26.96
N MET A 335 10.94 -3.66 27.00
CA MET A 335 10.34 -3.18 28.25
C MET A 335 9.67 -4.31 29.04
N VAL A 336 8.93 -5.20 28.37
CA VAL A 336 8.33 -6.37 29.00
C VAL A 336 9.38 -7.34 29.51
N LEU A 337 10.39 -7.67 28.71
CA LEU A 337 11.44 -8.63 29.11
C LEU A 337 12.30 -8.12 30.27
N LEU A 338 12.53 -6.81 30.35
CA LEU A 338 13.28 -6.19 31.46
C LEU A 338 12.56 -6.36 32.82
N LEU A 339 11.23 -6.53 32.84
CA LEU A 339 10.50 -6.84 34.08
C LEU A 339 10.85 -8.20 34.68
N PHE A 340 11.34 -9.12 33.83
CA PHE A 340 11.74 -10.47 34.22
C PHE A 340 13.25 -10.59 34.48
N HIS A 341 13.98 -9.47 34.50
CA HIS A 341 15.38 -9.48 34.86
C HIS A 341 15.54 -9.82 36.35
N GLU A 342 16.10 -11.00 36.66
CA GLU A 342 16.41 -11.43 38.02
C GLU A 342 17.55 -10.56 38.59
N LYS A 343 17.26 -9.76 39.63
CA LYS A 343 18.32 -9.38 40.59
C LYS A 343 18.64 -10.63 41.41
N GLN A 344 19.92 -10.91 41.59
CA GLN A 344 20.54 -12.15 42.10
C GLN A 344 20.03 -12.74 43.45
N GLU A 345 18.96 -12.24 44.04
CA GLU A 345 18.50 -12.56 45.41
C GLU A 345 17.11 -13.25 45.48
N ARG A 346 16.46 -13.60 44.37
CA ARG A 346 15.15 -14.28 44.40
C ARG A 346 15.26 -15.80 44.29
N VAL A 347 14.56 -16.48 45.22
CA VAL A 347 14.46 -17.96 45.29
C VAL A 347 13.43 -18.50 44.29
N ASP A 348 12.35 -17.76 44.02
CA ASP A 348 11.28 -18.17 43.09
C ASP A 348 11.40 -17.49 41.72
N PRO A 349 11.09 -18.21 40.62
CA PRO A 349 11.06 -17.63 39.28
C PRO A 349 10.01 -16.53 39.18
N ILE A 350 10.38 -15.39 38.60
CA ILE A 350 9.47 -14.24 38.43
C ILE A 350 8.30 -14.65 37.54
N SER A 351 7.10 -14.64 38.12
CA SER A 351 5.83 -14.82 37.42
C SER A 351 4.99 -13.57 37.59
N LEU A 352 4.57 -12.97 36.48
CA LEU A 352 3.77 -11.74 36.45
C LEU A 352 2.48 -11.97 35.68
N THR A 353 1.38 -11.46 36.20
CA THR A 353 0.10 -11.42 35.50
C THR A 353 0.09 -10.37 34.40
N TYR A 354 -0.79 -10.54 33.40
CA TYR A 354 -1.03 -9.51 32.38
C TYR A 354 -1.31 -8.13 33.00
N SER A 355 -2.15 -8.08 34.04
CA SER A 355 -2.52 -6.83 34.71
C SER A 355 -1.33 -6.14 35.38
N GLU A 356 -0.43 -6.89 36.01
CA GLU A 356 0.81 -6.33 36.59
C GLU A 356 1.77 -5.82 35.51
N ILE A 357 1.92 -6.55 34.41
CA ILE A 357 2.77 -6.11 33.28
C ILE A 357 2.21 -4.81 32.69
N LYS A 358 0.88 -4.73 32.50
CA LYS A 358 0.21 -3.53 32.02
C LYS A 358 0.45 -2.33 32.94
N ALA A 359 0.26 -2.51 34.24
CA ALA A 359 0.45 -1.46 35.23
C ALA A 359 1.90 -0.97 35.31
N ARG A 360 2.88 -1.86 35.12
CA ARG A 360 4.32 -1.50 35.20
C ARG A 360 4.87 -0.93 33.90
N THR A 361 4.32 -1.33 32.75
CA THR A 361 4.82 -0.87 31.44
C THR A 361 4.06 0.33 30.90
N GLY A 362 2.80 0.53 31.27
CA GLY A 362 1.97 1.61 30.72
C GLY A 362 1.60 1.43 29.24
N ILE A 363 1.80 0.24 28.67
CA ILE A 363 1.47 -0.07 27.27
C ILE A 363 -0.05 -0.27 27.14
N GLU A 364 -0.65 0.28 26.08
CA GLU A 364 -2.07 0.09 25.75
C GLU A 364 -2.44 -1.40 25.64
N ALA A 365 -3.65 -1.77 26.06
CA ALA A 365 -4.07 -3.17 26.18
C ALA A 365 -3.95 -3.98 24.87
N GLU A 366 -4.38 -3.44 23.73
CA GLU A 366 -4.28 -4.14 22.44
C GLU A 366 -2.82 -4.39 22.04
N GLU A 367 -1.97 -3.39 22.27
CA GLU A 367 -0.57 -3.41 21.92
C GLU A 367 0.24 -4.34 22.84
N LEU A 368 -0.08 -4.34 24.13
CA LEU A 368 0.51 -5.25 25.11
C LEU A 368 0.15 -6.71 24.83
N ARG A 369 -1.12 -7.00 24.49
CA ARG A 369 -1.54 -8.37 24.13
C ARG A 369 -0.74 -8.89 22.94
N ARG A 370 -0.56 -8.09 21.88
CA ARG A 370 0.27 -8.46 20.72
C ARG A 370 1.74 -8.64 21.11
N THR A 371 2.26 -7.77 21.95
CA THR A 371 3.63 -7.86 22.46
C THR A 371 3.83 -9.18 23.20
N LEU A 372 2.93 -9.55 24.12
CA LEU A 372 3.01 -10.80 24.88
C LEU A 372 2.76 -12.04 24.00
N GLN A 373 1.82 -11.98 23.05
CA GLN A 373 1.62 -13.05 22.06
C GLN A 373 2.91 -13.36 21.30
N SER A 374 3.66 -12.32 20.90
CA SER A 374 4.91 -12.50 20.16
C SER A 374 6.03 -13.13 21.00
N LEU A 375 6.03 -12.90 22.32
CA LEU A 375 7.04 -13.39 23.25
C LEU A 375 6.73 -14.78 23.81
N ALA A 376 5.43 -15.14 23.94
CA ALA A 376 5.00 -16.34 24.65
C ALA A 376 4.20 -17.35 23.80
N CYS A 377 3.42 -16.89 22.83
CA CYS A 377 2.47 -17.74 22.08
C CYS A 377 3.00 -18.12 20.69
N GLY A 378 3.97 -17.36 20.16
CA GLY A 378 4.54 -17.53 18.83
C GLY A 378 5.44 -18.76 18.66
N LYS A 379 6.22 -18.76 17.56
CA LYS A 379 7.24 -19.80 17.29
C LYS A 379 8.46 -19.67 18.21
N VAL A 380 8.84 -18.43 18.53
CA VAL A 380 9.94 -18.12 19.43
C VAL A 380 9.33 -17.74 20.77
N ARG A 381 9.44 -18.63 21.76
CA ARG A 381 8.79 -18.51 23.07
C ARG A 381 9.82 -18.26 24.15
N VAL A 382 10.24 -17.00 24.29
CA VAL A 382 11.16 -16.59 25.35
C VAL A 382 10.47 -16.48 26.70
N LEU A 383 9.14 -16.28 26.69
CA LEU A 383 8.27 -16.38 27.86
C LEU A 383 7.38 -17.63 27.76
N SER A 384 7.00 -18.17 28.91
CA SER A 384 5.94 -19.16 29.07
C SER A 384 4.64 -18.47 29.47
N LYS A 385 3.49 -18.94 28.97
CA LYS A 385 2.15 -18.44 29.33
C LYS A 385 1.36 -19.53 30.04
N GLU A 386 0.72 -19.18 31.14
CA GLU A 386 -0.21 -20.03 31.88
C GLU A 386 -1.57 -19.33 32.03
N PRO A 387 -2.67 -19.94 31.56
CA PRO A 387 -2.77 -21.22 30.83
C PRO A 387 -2.21 -21.14 29.40
N LYS A 388 -1.77 -22.26 28.81
CA LYS A 388 -1.26 -22.25 27.42
C LYS A 388 -2.39 -21.94 26.42
N GLY A 389 -2.14 -21.04 25.48
CA GLY A 389 -3.13 -20.64 24.46
C GLY A 389 -2.53 -19.77 23.37
N ARG A 390 -3.33 -19.42 22.36
CA ARG A 390 -2.94 -18.49 21.28
C ARG A 390 -3.19 -17.03 21.65
N ASP A 391 -4.25 -16.77 22.40
CA ASP A 391 -4.68 -15.44 22.80
C ASP A 391 -4.15 -15.07 24.17
N VAL A 392 -4.17 -13.78 24.52
CA VAL A 392 -3.76 -13.28 25.84
C VAL A 392 -4.97 -12.65 26.55
N ALA A 393 -5.32 -13.20 27.69
CA ALA A 393 -6.38 -12.79 28.60
C ALA A 393 -5.82 -12.09 29.85
N ASP A 394 -6.69 -11.39 30.57
CA ASP A 394 -6.27 -10.46 31.64
C ASP A 394 -5.73 -11.17 32.90
N ASN A 395 -6.08 -12.45 33.07
CA ASN A 395 -5.67 -13.28 34.18
C ASN A 395 -4.49 -14.21 33.84
N ASP A 396 -3.96 -14.13 32.62
CA ASP A 396 -2.82 -14.95 32.23
C ASP A 396 -1.56 -14.56 33.01
N LYS A 397 -0.76 -15.58 33.35
CA LYS A 397 0.55 -15.42 33.97
C LYS A 397 1.65 -15.71 32.96
N PHE A 398 2.73 -14.93 33.08
CA PHE A 398 3.91 -15.03 32.24
C PHE A 398 5.14 -15.22 33.10
N SER A 399 6.02 -16.12 32.67
CA SER A 399 7.32 -16.41 33.31
C SER A 399 8.41 -16.63 32.27
N VAL A 400 9.67 -16.57 32.65
CA VAL A 400 10.79 -16.84 31.73
C VAL A 400 10.77 -18.31 31.31
N ASN A 401 10.84 -18.58 30.00
CA ASN A 401 10.89 -19.94 29.51
C ASN A 401 12.32 -20.50 29.64
N THR A 402 12.55 -21.31 30.67
CA THR A 402 13.84 -21.96 30.95
C THR A 402 14.17 -23.11 30.00
N GLU A 403 13.20 -23.61 29.23
CA GLU A 403 13.37 -24.73 28.30
C GLU A 403 13.59 -24.27 26.85
N PHE A 404 13.53 -22.97 26.59
CA PHE A 404 13.64 -22.43 25.23
C PHE A 404 14.98 -22.81 24.59
N LYS A 405 14.97 -23.40 23.39
CA LYS A 405 16.18 -23.79 22.65
C LYS A 405 16.25 -23.10 21.30
N SER A 406 17.41 -22.51 20.99
CA SER A 406 17.67 -21.93 19.66
C SER A 406 19.10 -22.21 19.18
N LYS A 407 19.22 -22.66 17.94
CA LYS A 407 20.50 -22.86 17.24
C LYS A 407 21.14 -21.53 16.80
N ALA A 408 20.35 -20.51 16.54
CA ALA A 408 20.85 -19.21 16.09
C ALA A 408 21.35 -18.36 17.27
N TYR A 409 22.50 -17.70 17.10
CA TYR A 409 23.04 -16.75 18.09
C TYR A 409 22.18 -15.48 18.17
N ARG A 410 21.84 -14.91 17.01
CA ARG A 410 20.93 -13.76 16.89
C ARG A 410 19.53 -14.26 16.55
N ILE A 411 18.61 -14.04 17.47
CA ILE A 411 17.22 -14.50 17.40
C ILE A 411 16.35 -13.29 17.10
N LYS A 412 15.66 -13.34 15.97
CA LYS A 412 14.68 -12.32 15.61
C LYS A 412 13.30 -12.75 16.08
N ILE A 413 12.77 -12.04 17.07
CA ILE A 413 11.38 -12.24 17.49
C ILE A 413 10.55 -11.31 16.61
N ASN A 414 9.84 -11.88 15.64
CA ASN A 414 8.98 -11.09 14.77
C ASN A 414 7.99 -10.31 15.63
N SER A 415 8.10 -8.99 15.59
CA SER A 415 7.14 -8.10 16.19
C SER A 415 5.83 -8.23 15.40
N ILE A 416 4.78 -8.75 16.06
CA ILE A 416 3.42 -8.84 15.50
C ILE A 416 2.94 -7.44 15.05
N GLN A 417 3.54 -6.38 15.61
CA GLN A 417 3.47 -4.96 15.24
C GLN A 417 3.71 -4.68 13.75
N MET A 418 4.48 -5.52 13.06
CA MET A 418 4.80 -5.30 11.65
C MET A 418 3.64 -5.61 10.72
N LYS A 419 2.70 -6.45 11.14
CA LYS A 419 1.47 -6.72 10.37
C LYS A 419 0.47 -5.61 10.65
N GLU A 420 -0.07 -5.05 9.57
CA GLU A 420 -1.23 -4.17 9.67
C GLU A 420 -2.38 -4.88 10.38
N THR A 421 -2.97 -4.22 11.37
CA THR A 421 -4.16 -4.72 12.07
C THR A 421 -5.43 -4.34 11.32
N ALA A 422 -6.53 -5.05 11.54
CA ALA A 422 -7.83 -4.69 10.97
C ALA A 422 -8.27 -3.27 11.39
N LYS A 423 -7.96 -2.87 12.62
CA LYS A 423 -8.18 -1.51 13.14
C LYS A 423 -7.35 -0.49 12.36
N GLU A 424 -6.03 -0.69 12.26
CA GLU A 424 -5.16 0.19 11.49
C GLU A 424 -5.57 0.31 10.01
N ASN A 425 -6.08 -0.78 9.42
CA ASN A 425 -6.59 -0.77 8.05
C ASN A 425 -7.85 0.08 7.94
N LYS A 426 -8.82 -0.12 8.84
CA LYS A 426 -10.06 0.67 8.91
C LYS A 426 -9.76 2.16 9.16
N ASP A 427 -8.87 2.47 10.09
CA ASP A 427 -8.45 3.84 10.40
C ASP A 427 -7.79 4.51 9.18
N THR A 428 -7.04 3.74 8.38
CA THR A 428 -6.43 4.24 7.14
C THR A 428 -7.52 4.61 6.12
N HIS A 429 -8.53 3.75 5.93
CA HIS A 429 -9.67 4.03 5.06
C HIS A 429 -10.49 5.24 5.52
N GLU A 430 -10.77 5.33 6.82
CA GLU A 430 -11.52 6.44 7.39
C GLU A 430 -10.79 7.78 7.20
N LYS A 431 -9.47 7.78 7.42
CA LYS A 431 -8.64 8.96 7.18
C LYS A 431 -8.62 9.37 5.72
N ILE A 432 -8.53 8.43 4.77
CA ILE A 432 -8.63 8.73 3.34
C ILE A 432 -9.97 9.40 3.02
N PHE A 433 -11.07 8.89 3.58
CA PHE A 433 -12.39 9.48 3.37
C PHE A 433 -12.49 10.90 3.93
N GLN A 434 -11.96 11.15 5.12
CA GLN A 434 -11.89 12.50 5.70
C GLN A 434 -11.01 13.43 4.85
N ASP A 435 -9.84 12.98 4.41
CA ASP A 435 -8.93 13.74 3.56
C ASP A 435 -9.58 14.13 2.22
N ARG A 436 -10.40 13.24 1.63
CA ARG A 436 -11.20 13.54 0.44
C ARG A 436 -12.18 14.67 0.67
N GLN A 437 -12.83 14.73 1.84
CA GLN A 437 -13.76 15.83 2.16
C GLN A 437 -13.04 17.18 2.22
N TYR A 438 -11.88 17.25 2.87
CA TYR A 438 -11.09 18.48 2.91
C TYR A 438 -10.58 18.90 1.52
N GLN A 439 -10.23 17.92 0.67
CA GLN A 439 -9.84 18.20 -0.72
C GLN A 439 -11.00 18.73 -1.55
N ILE A 440 -12.22 18.21 -1.36
CA ILE A 440 -13.43 18.73 -1.99
C ILE A 440 -13.67 20.18 -1.53
N ASP A 441 -13.65 20.43 -0.22
CA ASP A 441 -13.87 21.78 0.31
C ASP A 441 -12.86 22.79 -0.27
N ALA A 442 -11.58 22.44 -0.24
CA ALA A 442 -10.52 23.29 -0.77
C ALA A 442 -10.65 23.53 -2.29
N ALA A 443 -11.10 22.53 -3.05
CA ALA A 443 -11.38 22.66 -4.48
C ALA A 443 -12.57 23.60 -4.74
N VAL A 444 -13.67 23.41 -4.02
CA VAL A 444 -14.87 24.27 -4.12
C VAL A 444 -14.50 25.72 -3.83
N VAL A 445 -13.84 25.99 -2.70
CA VAL A 445 -13.44 27.35 -2.31
C VAL A 445 -12.51 27.97 -3.36
N ARG A 446 -11.55 27.21 -3.90
CA ARG A 446 -10.62 27.70 -4.94
C ARG A 446 -11.33 28.08 -6.23
N ILE A 447 -12.25 27.22 -6.70
CA ILE A 447 -13.06 27.47 -7.91
C ILE A 447 -13.95 28.70 -7.70
N MET A 448 -14.71 28.72 -6.61
CA MET A 448 -15.66 29.78 -6.32
C MET A 448 -14.97 31.13 -6.07
N LYS A 449 -13.80 31.15 -5.42
CA LYS A 449 -13.00 32.37 -5.28
C LYS A 449 -12.57 32.96 -6.63
N ALA A 450 -12.27 32.11 -7.61
CA ALA A 450 -11.84 32.55 -8.94
C ALA A 450 -13.01 32.97 -9.84
N ARG A 451 -14.14 32.24 -9.80
CA ARG A 451 -15.30 32.48 -10.66
C ARG A 451 -16.29 33.50 -10.09
N LYS A 452 -16.29 33.69 -8.76
CA LYS A 452 -17.22 34.49 -7.95
C LYS A 452 -18.68 34.02 -7.97
N THR A 453 -19.20 33.66 -9.14
CA THR A 453 -20.56 33.11 -9.33
C THR A 453 -20.51 31.93 -10.27
N LEU A 454 -21.16 30.82 -9.91
CA LEU A 454 -21.17 29.61 -10.75
C LEU A 454 -22.43 28.77 -10.53
N SER A 455 -22.96 28.15 -11.59
CA SER A 455 -24.09 27.22 -11.45
C SER A 455 -23.63 25.86 -10.92
N HIS A 456 -24.54 25.12 -10.29
CA HIS A 456 -24.24 23.82 -9.68
C HIS A 456 -23.64 22.83 -10.69
N ASN A 457 -24.22 22.72 -11.88
CA ASN A 457 -23.72 21.78 -12.90
C ASN A 457 -22.31 22.14 -13.37
N LEU A 458 -22.00 23.43 -13.52
CA LEU A 458 -20.66 23.87 -13.92
C LEU A 458 -19.65 23.68 -12.79
N LEU A 459 -20.04 23.95 -11.54
CA LEU A 459 -19.19 23.70 -10.37
C LEU A 459 -18.87 22.21 -10.25
N VAL A 460 -19.87 21.33 -10.35
CA VAL A 460 -19.67 19.87 -10.31
C VAL A 460 -18.76 19.41 -11.46
N SER A 461 -18.93 19.95 -12.67
CA SER A 461 -18.05 19.65 -13.81
C SER A 461 -16.61 20.09 -13.57
N GLU A 462 -16.37 21.27 -13.00
CA GLU A 462 -15.01 21.73 -12.65
C GLU A 462 -14.40 20.90 -11.50
N LEU A 463 -15.20 20.49 -10.51
CA LEU A 463 -14.75 19.62 -9.42
C LEU A 463 -14.28 18.26 -9.95
N PHE A 464 -15.05 17.62 -10.84
CA PHE A 464 -14.63 16.34 -11.44
C PHE A 464 -13.35 16.45 -12.27
N LYS A 465 -13.02 17.64 -12.80
CA LYS A 465 -11.74 17.88 -13.50
C LYS A 465 -10.56 18.06 -12.55
N GLN A 466 -10.80 18.58 -11.34
CA GLN A 466 -9.73 18.89 -10.37
C GLN A 466 -9.47 17.75 -9.38
N LEU A 467 -10.49 17.01 -8.99
CA LEU A 467 -10.38 15.91 -8.03
C LEU A 467 -9.76 14.67 -8.71
N LYS A 468 -8.76 14.07 -8.05
CA LYS A 468 -8.06 12.87 -8.55
C LYS A 468 -8.64 11.56 -8.01
N PHE A 469 -9.87 11.58 -7.51
CA PHE A 469 -10.56 10.44 -6.93
C PHE A 469 -12.06 10.49 -7.27
N PRO A 470 -12.76 9.34 -7.28
CA PRO A 470 -14.20 9.31 -7.47
C PRO A 470 -14.93 10.00 -6.31
N ALA A 471 -15.79 10.98 -6.62
CA ALA A 471 -16.67 11.63 -5.65
C ALA A 471 -18.13 11.40 -6.05
N LYS A 472 -18.96 10.94 -5.12
CA LYS A 472 -20.39 10.74 -5.38
C LYS A 472 -21.07 12.12 -5.40
N PRO A 473 -21.99 12.41 -6.34
CA PRO A 473 -22.68 13.71 -6.41
C PRO A 473 -23.36 14.12 -5.09
N GLN A 474 -23.88 13.14 -4.34
CA GLN A 474 -24.47 13.37 -3.03
C GLN A 474 -23.46 13.90 -2.00
N ASP A 475 -22.22 13.41 -2.04
CA ASP A 475 -21.15 13.86 -1.13
C ASP A 475 -20.72 15.28 -1.50
N LEU A 476 -20.58 15.58 -2.79
CA LEU A 476 -20.30 16.94 -3.28
C LEU A 476 -21.38 17.93 -2.82
N LYS A 477 -22.66 17.55 -2.94
CA LYS A 477 -23.78 18.36 -2.45
C LYS A 477 -23.64 18.63 -0.95
N LYS A 478 -23.46 17.59 -0.12
CA LYS A 478 -23.27 17.75 1.32
C LYS A 478 -22.11 18.69 1.67
N ARG A 479 -21.00 18.63 0.93
CA ARG A 479 -19.86 19.54 1.15
C ARG A 479 -20.18 20.98 0.77
N ILE A 480 -20.89 21.20 -0.33
CA ILE A 480 -21.34 22.54 -0.72
C ILE A 480 -22.28 23.14 0.33
N GLU A 481 -23.25 22.38 0.84
CA GLU A 481 -24.13 22.84 1.93
C GLU A 481 -23.32 23.22 3.17
N SER A 482 -22.36 22.38 3.58
CA SER A 482 -21.49 22.68 4.71
C SER A 482 -20.66 23.96 4.51
N LEU A 483 -20.31 24.32 3.27
CA LEU A 483 -19.61 25.57 2.95
C LEU A 483 -20.55 26.78 2.95
N ILE A 484 -21.84 26.58 2.65
CA ILE A 484 -22.87 27.62 2.78
C ILE A 484 -23.12 27.91 4.27
N ASP A 485 -23.31 26.87 5.09
CA ASP A 485 -23.51 26.99 6.54
C ASP A 485 -22.33 27.69 7.24
N ARG A 486 -21.13 27.59 6.65
CA ARG A 486 -19.90 28.23 7.12
C ARG A 486 -19.62 29.58 6.46
N GLU A 487 -20.60 30.13 5.75
CA GLU A 487 -20.54 31.46 5.11
C GLU A 487 -19.40 31.63 4.09
N TYR A 488 -18.92 30.56 3.46
CA TYR A 488 -18.00 30.66 2.32
C TYR A 488 -18.75 30.91 1.00
N LEU A 489 -20.00 30.44 0.93
CA LEU A 489 -20.86 30.50 -0.24
C LEU A 489 -22.27 30.92 0.17
N GLU A 490 -23.01 31.52 -0.73
CA GLU A 490 -24.46 31.68 -0.63
C GLU A 490 -25.15 31.21 -1.91
N ARG A 491 -26.46 30.95 -1.81
CA ARG A 491 -27.29 30.73 -2.99
C ARG A 491 -27.80 32.07 -3.50
N ASP A 492 -27.92 32.19 -4.81
CA ASP A 492 -28.60 33.34 -5.39
C ASP A 492 -30.08 33.39 -4.98
N GLU A 493 -30.58 34.60 -4.71
CA GLU A 493 -31.94 34.85 -4.24
C GLU A 493 -33.02 34.43 -5.24
N GLN A 494 -32.72 34.51 -6.54
CA GLN A 494 -33.67 34.22 -7.61
C GLN A 494 -33.52 32.79 -8.13
N ASN A 495 -32.33 32.20 -8.01
CA ASN A 495 -32.05 30.86 -8.51
C ASN A 495 -31.13 30.05 -7.57
N THR A 496 -31.72 29.11 -6.83
CA THR A 496 -31.00 28.23 -5.90
C THR A 496 -29.97 27.30 -6.56
N SER A 497 -29.95 27.20 -7.88
CA SER A 497 -28.93 26.44 -8.63
C SER A 497 -27.64 27.23 -8.90
N ILE A 498 -27.61 28.51 -8.51
CA ILE A 498 -26.46 29.40 -8.65
C ILE A 498 -25.87 29.66 -7.26
N TYR A 499 -24.55 29.51 -7.16
CA TYR A 499 -23.79 29.83 -5.95
C TYR A 499 -22.98 31.10 -6.15
N LYS A 500 -22.89 31.93 -5.11
CA LYS A 500 -22.02 33.12 -5.03
C LYS A 500 -20.98 32.91 -3.94
N TYR A 501 -19.77 33.42 -4.16
CA TYR A 501 -18.68 33.39 -3.19
C TYR A 501 -18.73 34.62 -2.27
N LEU A 502 -18.69 34.41 -0.96
CA LEU A 502 -18.92 35.45 0.06
C LEU A 502 -17.63 36.13 0.57
N ALA A 503 -16.46 35.56 0.32
CA ALA A 503 -15.18 35.99 0.92
C ALA A 503 -14.18 36.67 -0.02
#